data_AF-K5VDH6-F1
#
_entry.id   AF-K5VDH6-F1
#
_cell.length_a   1.000
_cell.length_b   1.000
_cell.length_c   1.000
_cell.angle_alpha   90.00
_cell.angle_beta   90.00
_cell.angle_gamma   90.00
#
_symmetry.space_group_name_H-M   'P 1'
#
loop_
_entity.id
_entity.type
_entity.pdbx_description
1 polymer ?
#
loop_
_entity_poly.entity_id
_entity_poly.type
_entity_poly.pdbx_seq_one_letter_code
_entity_poly.pdbx_strand_id
1 'polypeptide(L)'
;MAENQDSATFLNGSAMKPDAFDGTKSKYITWKTQMKLVLMILSYMKGGHAGEYVATFMKKYDTDENAVIQTTKTLWEDLDRHFLIDEQVKAYDRLQAMQMGMLSAQEFFSKFELCAFQANIHDFEAHFQELKSLLEKALRADIIRLLYNSSEELPTTYALYKLRIARIDLNQQQYRRRNPQS
;
A
#
# COMPACT_ATOMS: atom_id res chain seq x y z
N MET A 1 -10.48 38.55 -37.68
CA MET A 1 -9.87 37.79 -36.56
C MET A 1 -11.00 37.07 -35.87
N ALA A 2 -11.05 35.75 -36.04
CA ALA A 2 -12.05 34.89 -35.41
C ALA A 2 -11.56 34.56 -34.00
N GLU A 3 -12.26 35.03 -32.99
CA GLU A 3 -12.05 34.64 -31.61
C GLU A 3 -12.95 33.43 -31.32
N ASN A 4 -12.30 32.31 -30.99
CA ASN A 4 -12.89 31.00 -30.75
C ASN A 4 -14.03 31.06 -29.70
N GLN A 5 -15.27 31.08 -30.18
CA GLN A 5 -16.43 30.57 -29.46
C GLN A 5 -16.54 29.07 -29.75
N ASP A 6 -15.83 28.19 -29.01
CA ASP A 6 -16.20 26.75 -28.92
C ASP A 6 -15.31 25.94 -27.97
N SER A 7 -15.23 26.33 -26.70
CA SER A 7 -14.55 25.51 -25.70
C SER A 7 -15.15 25.66 -24.30
N ALA A 8 -16.48 25.50 -24.19
CA ALA A 8 -17.13 25.37 -22.89
C ALA A 8 -18.31 24.38 -22.88
N THR A 9 -18.38 23.48 -23.87
CA THR A 9 -19.46 22.49 -24.02
C THR A 9 -19.07 21.09 -23.57
N PHE A 10 -18.09 20.95 -22.67
CA PHE A 10 -17.76 19.68 -22.04
C PHE A 10 -18.01 19.75 -20.54
N LEU A 11 -18.59 18.67 -20.00
CA LEU A 11 -18.97 18.41 -18.59
C LEU A 11 -20.47 18.49 -18.26
N ASN A 12 -21.34 17.99 -19.14
CA ASN A 12 -22.64 17.46 -18.72
C ASN A 12 -22.45 16.09 -18.06
N GLY A 13 -22.47 16.06 -16.72
CA GLY A 13 -22.41 14.84 -15.93
C GLY A 13 -22.00 15.05 -14.46
N SER A 14 -22.52 16.10 -13.82
CA SER A 14 -22.52 16.41 -12.36
C SER A 14 -21.36 15.87 -11.51
N ALA A 15 -20.16 16.42 -11.65
CA ALA A 15 -19.31 16.60 -10.48
C ALA A 15 -19.91 17.76 -9.67
N MET A 16 -19.79 17.75 -8.33
CA MET A 16 -20.32 18.82 -7.50
C MET A 16 -19.53 20.09 -7.81
N LYS A 17 -20.03 20.89 -8.78
CA LYS A 17 -19.45 22.18 -9.11
C LYS A 17 -19.88 23.14 -8.00
N PRO A 18 -18.93 23.70 -7.22
CA PRO A 18 -19.27 24.69 -6.21
C PRO A 18 -19.96 25.88 -6.87
N ASP A 19 -20.92 26.47 -6.17
CA ASP A 19 -21.56 27.69 -6.62
C ASP A 19 -20.53 28.83 -6.70
N ALA A 20 -20.78 29.80 -7.57
CA ALA A 20 -19.93 30.99 -7.64
C ALA A 20 -20.02 31.75 -6.31
N PHE A 21 -18.88 32.00 -5.68
CA PHE A 21 -18.79 32.82 -4.48
C PHE A 21 -18.66 34.30 -4.86
N ASP A 22 -19.66 35.07 -4.47
CA ASP A 22 -19.75 36.51 -4.74
C ASP A 22 -19.26 37.38 -3.56
N GLY A 23 -18.60 36.77 -2.56
CA GLY A 23 -18.12 37.49 -1.38
C GLY A 23 -19.18 37.70 -0.29
N THR A 24 -20.43 37.27 -0.48
CA THR A 24 -21.49 37.50 0.50
C THR A 24 -21.41 36.54 1.70
N LYS A 25 -21.67 37.07 2.89
CA LYS A 25 -21.66 36.29 4.15
C LYS A 25 -22.70 35.15 4.14
N SER A 26 -23.84 35.36 3.50
CA SER A 26 -24.90 34.35 3.37
C SER A 26 -24.46 33.13 2.54
N LYS A 27 -23.57 33.33 1.55
CA LYS A 27 -23.06 32.23 0.71
C LYS A 27 -21.77 31.61 1.22
N TYR A 28 -21.05 32.29 2.11
CA TYR A 28 -19.72 31.85 2.56
C TYR A 28 -19.70 30.45 3.19
N ILE A 29 -20.66 30.12 4.08
CA ILE A 29 -20.68 28.81 4.76
C ILE A 29 -20.96 27.68 3.78
N THR A 30 -21.97 27.84 2.92
CA THR A 30 -22.32 26.86 1.88
C THR A 30 -21.16 26.65 0.90
N TRP A 31 -20.55 27.75 0.43
CA TRP A 31 -19.40 27.68 -0.47
C TRP A 31 -18.18 27.02 0.19
N LYS A 32 -17.88 27.37 1.44
CA LYS A 32 -16.79 26.75 2.22
C LYS A 32 -16.99 25.25 2.36
N THR A 33 -18.22 24.78 2.59
CA THR A 33 -18.53 23.35 2.66
C THR A 33 -18.36 22.68 1.30
N GLN A 34 -18.85 23.28 0.21
CA GLN A 34 -18.67 22.75 -1.15
C GLN A 34 -17.20 22.64 -1.55
N MET A 35 -16.34 23.54 -1.04
CA MET A 35 -14.91 23.55 -1.28
C MET A 35 -14.11 22.56 -0.42
N LYS A 36 -14.77 21.77 0.45
CA LYS A 36 -14.08 20.69 1.17
C LYS A 36 -13.52 19.68 0.17
N LEU A 37 -12.20 19.54 0.15
CA LEU A 37 -11.48 18.65 -0.79
C LEU A 37 -11.99 17.20 -0.73
N VAL A 38 -12.37 16.71 0.46
CA VAL A 38 -12.98 15.38 0.62
C VAL A 38 -14.27 15.25 -0.18
N LEU A 39 -15.20 16.21 -0.07
CA LEU A 39 -16.46 16.19 -0.82
C LEU A 39 -16.22 16.34 -2.33
N MET A 40 -15.21 17.13 -2.71
CA MET A 40 -14.81 17.26 -4.10
C MET A 40 -14.32 15.93 -4.68
N ILE A 41 -13.42 15.22 -3.99
CA ILE A 41 -12.91 13.90 -4.41
C ILE A 41 -14.06 12.90 -4.55
N LEU A 42 -14.93 12.80 -3.54
CA LEU A 42 -16.10 11.90 -3.56
C LEU A 42 -17.04 12.21 -4.74
N SER A 43 -17.18 13.47 -5.13
CA SER A 43 -18.04 13.85 -6.26
C SER A 43 -17.58 13.32 -7.62
N TYR A 44 -16.32 12.87 -7.74
CA TYR A 44 -15.79 12.21 -8.93
C TYR A 44 -15.96 10.69 -8.91
N MET A 45 -16.27 10.09 -7.76
CA MET A 45 -16.49 8.65 -7.62
C MET A 45 -17.93 8.31 -8.00
N LYS A 46 -18.14 7.80 -9.22
CA LYS A 46 -19.47 7.54 -9.79
C LYS A 46 -19.62 6.12 -10.30
N GLY A 47 -20.83 5.59 -10.14
CA GLY A 47 -21.21 4.27 -10.66
C GLY A 47 -20.56 3.10 -9.91
N GLY A 48 -21.09 1.89 -10.13
CA GLY A 48 -20.61 0.66 -9.51
C GLY A 48 -20.45 0.78 -7.98
N HIS A 49 -19.47 0.04 -7.44
CA HIS A 49 -19.16 0.04 -6.01
C HIS A 49 -18.64 1.40 -5.50
N ALA A 50 -18.02 2.21 -6.36
CA ALA A 50 -17.58 3.55 -6.01
C ALA A 50 -18.78 4.47 -5.65
N GLY A 51 -19.87 4.38 -6.42
CA GLY A 51 -21.10 5.12 -6.14
C GLY A 51 -21.81 4.68 -4.85
N GLU A 52 -21.82 3.37 -4.56
CA GLU A 52 -22.39 2.80 -3.33
C GLU A 52 -21.61 3.26 -2.08
N TYR A 53 -20.28 3.29 -2.18
CA TYR A 53 -19.41 3.84 -1.13
C TYR A 53 -19.75 5.31 -0.86
N VAL A 54 -19.85 6.15 -1.91
CA VAL A 54 -20.19 7.57 -1.77
C VAL A 54 -21.57 7.75 -1.16
N ALA A 55 -22.58 6.99 -1.58
CA ALA A 55 -23.92 7.07 -1.01
C ALA A 55 -23.93 6.74 0.50
N THR A 56 -23.15 5.73 0.90
CA THR A 56 -22.97 5.36 2.31
C THR A 56 -22.24 6.44 3.09
N PHE A 57 -21.20 7.04 2.50
CA PHE A 57 -20.46 8.15 3.08
C PHE A 57 -21.38 9.35 3.32
N MET A 58 -22.13 9.77 2.30
CA MET A 58 -23.04 10.92 2.38
C MET A 58 -24.14 10.70 3.43
N LYS A 59 -24.69 9.49 3.52
CA LYS A 59 -25.67 9.17 4.57
C LYS A 59 -25.11 9.35 5.99
N LYS A 60 -23.84 8.99 6.21
CA LYS A 60 -23.16 9.23 7.50
C LYS A 60 -22.88 10.72 7.70
N TYR A 61 -22.45 11.41 6.65
CA TYR A 61 -22.19 12.86 6.67
C TYR A 61 -23.43 13.66 7.07
N ASP A 62 -24.60 13.31 6.50
CA ASP A 62 -25.88 13.95 6.81
C ASP A 62 -26.36 13.68 8.26
N THR A 63 -25.89 12.57 8.86
CA THR A 63 -26.24 12.20 10.24
C THR A 63 -25.34 12.90 11.26
N ASP A 64 -24.03 12.87 11.03
CA ASP A 64 -23.02 13.53 11.85
C ASP A 64 -21.80 13.88 10.99
N GLU A 65 -21.70 15.16 10.64
CA GLU A 65 -20.60 15.72 9.87
C GLU A 65 -19.24 15.48 10.54
N ASN A 66 -19.16 15.39 11.87
CA ASN A 66 -17.89 15.21 12.57
C ASN A 66 -17.47 13.73 12.66
N ALA A 67 -18.41 12.80 12.50
CA ALA A 67 -18.15 11.37 12.53
C ALA A 67 -17.56 10.82 11.22
N VAL A 68 -17.59 11.60 10.14
CA VAL A 68 -17.04 11.23 8.84
C VAL A 68 -15.66 11.80 8.61
N ILE A 69 -14.92 11.16 7.70
CA ILE A 69 -13.54 11.49 7.32
C ILE A 69 -13.45 12.96 6.89
N GLN A 70 -12.69 13.76 7.62
CA GLN A 70 -12.55 15.21 7.34
C GLN A 70 -11.30 15.58 6.54
N THR A 71 -10.32 14.69 6.47
CA THR A 71 -9.05 14.98 5.78
C THR A 71 -8.86 14.09 4.56
N THR A 72 -8.17 14.64 3.55
CA THR A 72 -7.85 13.89 2.34
C THR A 72 -6.93 12.70 2.61
N LYS A 73 -5.99 12.84 3.56
CA LYS A 73 -5.12 11.72 3.97
C LYS A 73 -5.93 10.53 4.46
N THR A 74 -6.82 10.75 5.43
CA THR A 74 -7.68 9.70 5.99
C THR A 74 -8.68 9.15 4.96
N LEU A 75 -9.08 9.96 3.96
CA LEU A 75 -9.93 9.49 2.86
C LEU A 75 -9.18 8.49 1.98
N TRP A 76 -7.96 8.80 1.57
CA TRP A 76 -7.16 7.89 0.75
C TRP A 76 -6.87 6.58 1.47
N GLU A 77 -6.53 6.63 2.76
CA GLU A 77 -6.34 5.43 3.58
C GLU A 77 -7.60 4.53 3.63
N ASP A 78 -8.79 5.14 3.71
CA ASP A 78 -10.06 4.39 3.72
C ASP A 78 -10.42 3.85 2.34
N LEU A 79 -10.18 4.62 1.26
CA LEU A 79 -10.38 4.18 -0.11
C LEU A 79 -9.45 3.02 -0.47
N ASP A 80 -8.18 3.07 -0.08
CA ASP A 80 -7.24 1.98 -0.29
C ASP A 80 -7.72 0.72 0.45
N ARG A 81 -8.17 0.86 1.70
CA ARG A 81 -8.77 -0.26 2.45
C ARG A 81 -10.07 -0.78 1.86
N HIS A 82 -10.85 0.03 1.14
CA HIS A 82 -12.15 -0.40 0.63
C HIS A 82 -12.04 -1.01 -0.77
N PHE A 83 -11.18 -0.46 -1.62
CA PHE A 83 -11.07 -0.82 -3.03
C PHE A 83 -9.84 -1.66 -3.36
N LEU A 84 -8.80 -1.68 -2.52
CA LEU A 84 -7.60 -2.50 -2.72
C LEU A 84 -7.54 -3.73 -1.82
N ILE A 85 -8.66 -4.12 -1.15
CA ILE A 85 -8.75 -5.32 -0.30
C ILE A 85 -8.22 -6.56 -1.03
N ASP A 86 -8.67 -6.74 -2.27
CA ASP A 86 -8.27 -7.84 -3.12
C ASP A 86 -6.77 -7.84 -3.41
N GLU A 87 -6.15 -6.67 -3.56
CA GLU A 87 -4.73 -6.56 -3.89
C GLU A 87 -3.85 -6.81 -2.68
N GLN A 88 -4.24 -6.33 -1.49
CA GLN A 88 -3.50 -6.59 -0.25
C GLN A 88 -3.57 -8.07 0.13
N VAL A 89 -4.74 -8.69 0.02
CA VAL A 89 -4.91 -10.14 0.25
C VAL A 89 -4.11 -10.93 -0.79
N LYS A 90 -4.20 -10.60 -2.09
CA LYS A 90 -3.39 -11.26 -3.13
C LYS A 90 -1.89 -11.04 -2.93
N ALA A 91 -1.47 -9.88 -2.43
CA ALA A 91 -0.07 -9.59 -2.12
C ALA A 91 0.41 -10.44 -0.94
N TYR A 92 -0.44 -10.61 0.09
CA TYR A 92 -0.15 -11.50 1.21
C TYR A 92 -0.10 -12.97 0.77
N ASP A 93 -1.03 -13.43 -0.07
CA ASP A 93 -1.01 -14.79 -0.65
C ASP A 93 0.29 -15.01 -1.45
N ARG A 94 0.71 -14.03 -2.26
CA ARG A 94 2.00 -14.07 -2.97
C ARG A 94 3.16 -14.14 -1.99
N LEU A 95 3.16 -13.31 -0.94
CA LEU A 95 4.19 -13.28 0.10
C LEU A 95 4.33 -14.65 0.79
N GLN A 96 3.21 -15.30 1.12
CA GLN A 96 3.19 -16.63 1.71
C GLN A 96 3.70 -17.73 0.76
N ALA A 97 3.39 -17.61 -0.53
CA ALA A 97 3.80 -18.56 -1.56
C ALA A 97 5.24 -18.34 -2.04
N MET A 98 5.93 -17.26 -1.62
CA MET A 98 7.29 -16.98 -2.07
C MET A 98 8.26 -18.09 -1.68
N GLN A 99 9.19 -18.37 -2.57
CA GLN A 99 10.30 -19.29 -2.36
C GLN A 99 11.57 -18.67 -2.91
N MET A 100 12.66 -18.75 -2.16
CA MET A 100 13.96 -18.22 -2.55
C MET A 100 14.50 -18.95 -3.79
N GLY A 101 14.35 -20.27 -3.85
CA GLY A 101 14.79 -21.07 -5.00
C GLY A 101 16.23 -20.77 -5.40
N MET A 102 16.44 -20.44 -6.68
CA MET A 102 17.75 -20.10 -7.24
C MET A 102 18.15 -18.62 -7.09
N LEU A 103 17.29 -17.78 -6.53
CA LEU A 103 17.58 -16.35 -6.34
C LEU A 103 18.74 -16.17 -5.35
N SER A 104 19.51 -15.11 -5.56
CA SER A 104 20.40 -14.60 -4.52
C SER A 104 19.58 -14.03 -3.36
N ALA A 105 20.18 -13.96 -2.16
CA ALA A 105 19.53 -13.35 -1.00
C ALA A 105 19.10 -11.91 -1.29
N GLN A 106 19.93 -11.13 -2.00
CA GLN A 106 19.60 -9.75 -2.36
C GLN A 106 18.33 -9.68 -3.21
N GLU A 107 18.27 -10.44 -4.30
CA GLU A 107 17.10 -10.45 -5.19
C GLU A 107 15.85 -10.96 -4.49
N PHE A 108 16.01 -12.00 -3.65
CA PHE A 108 14.92 -12.55 -2.86
C PHE A 108 14.34 -11.50 -1.91
N PHE A 109 15.18 -10.84 -1.09
CA PHE A 109 14.70 -9.85 -0.13
C PHE A 109 14.10 -8.62 -0.82
N SER A 110 14.64 -8.16 -1.94
CA SER A 110 14.02 -7.08 -2.72
C SER A 110 12.59 -7.42 -3.17
N LYS A 111 12.36 -8.66 -3.62
CA LYS A 111 11.01 -9.12 -4.01
C LYS A 111 10.11 -9.35 -2.80
N PHE A 112 10.64 -9.91 -1.73
CA PHE A 112 9.90 -10.20 -0.51
C PHE A 112 9.40 -8.92 0.17
N GLU A 113 10.28 -7.93 0.31
CA GLU A 113 9.94 -6.63 0.90
C GLU A 113 8.92 -5.87 0.05
N LEU A 114 9.01 -5.97 -1.28
CA LEU A 114 8.01 -5.39 -2.17
C LEU A 114 6.63 -6.04 -1.96
N CYS A 115 6.55 -7.37 -1.86
CA CYS A 115 5.29 -8.06 -1.61
C CYS A 115 4.74 -7.73 -0.21
N ALA A 116 5.60 -7.65 0.80
CA ALA A 116 5.22 -7.26 2.16
C ALA A 116 4.67 -5.82 2.20
N PHE A 117 5.33 -4.90 1.51
CA PHE A 117 4.86 -3.53 1.36
C PHE A 117 3.48 -3.47 0.66
N GLN A 118 3.29 -4.22 -0.42
CA GLN A 118 1.99 -4.32 -1.11
C GLN A 118 0.90 -4.98 -0.24
N ALA A 119 1.29 -5.83 0.70
CA ALA A 119 0.41 -6.40 1.72
C ALA A 119 0.22 -5.48 2.95
N ASN A 120 0.60 -4.20 2.83
CA ASN A 120 0.47 -3.18 3.88
C ASN A 120 1.32 -3.45 5.14
N ILE A 121 2.43 -4.17 5.00
CA ILE A 121 3.44 -4.35 6.05
C ILE A 121 4.59 -3.39 5.77
N HIS A 122 4.54 -2.20 6.38
CA HIS A 122 5.52 -1.14 6.14
C HIS A 122 6.63 -1.06 7.19
N ASP A 123 6.35 -1.45 8.44
CA ASP A 123 7.34 -1.46 9.53
C ASP A 123 7.88 -2.88 9.74
N PHE A 124 8.94 -3.23 9.03
CA PHE A 124 9.50 -4.58 9.09
C PHE A 124 10.06 -4.96 10.46
N GLU A 125 10.47 -3.98 11.28
CA GLU A 125 10.98 -4.26 12.63
C GLU A 125 9.83 -4.58 13.58
N ALA A 126 8.73 -3.80 13.53
CA ALA A 126 7.54 -4.08 14.32
C ALA A 126 6.91 -5.45 13.97
N HIS A 127 7.00 -5.84 12.69
CA HIS A 127 6.44 -7.10 12.17
C HIS A 127 7.47 -8.24 12.08
N PHE A 128 8.66 -8.11 12.69
CA PHE A 128 9.76 -9.04 12.46
C PHE A 128 9.41 -10.51 12.78
N GLN A 129 8.69 -10.80 13.86
CA GLN A 129 8.36 -12.19 14.22
C GLN A 129 7.43 -12.87 13.20
N GLU A 130 6.47 -12.11 12.66
CA GLU A 130 5.58 -12.58 11.59
C GLU A 130 6.39 -12.83 10.31
N LEU A 131 7.17 -11.82 9.90
CA LEU A 131 8.00 -11.89 8.69
C LEU A 131 9.03 -13.01 8.79
N LYS A 132 9.63 -13.22 9.96
CA LYS A 132 10.57 -14.32 10.22
C LYS A 132 9.93 -15.68 9.93
N SER A 133 8.69 -15.89 10.38
CA SER A 133 7.97 -17.15 10.12
C SER A 133 7.71 -17.38 8.63
N LEU A 134 7.45 -16.32 7.87
CA LEU A 134 7.29 -16.39 6.41
C LEU A 134 8.64 -16.62 5.71
N LEU A 135 9.68 -15.90 6.13
CA LEU A 135 11.03 -16.03 5.62
C LEU A 135 11.58 -17.45 5.84
N GLU A 136 11.38 -18.04 7.02
CA GLU A 136 11.87 -19.40 7.30
C GLU A 136 11.23 -20.48 6.43
N LYS A 137 9.99 -20.26 5.98
CA LYS A 137 9.30 -21.13 5.02
C LYS A 137 9.75 -20.89 3.58
N ALA A 138 10.18 -19.66 3.26
CA ALA A 138 10.55 -19.24 1.92
C ALA A 138 12.04 -19.47 1.60
N LEU A 139 12.91 -19.36 2.60
CA LEU A 139 14.35 -19.49 2.46
C LEU A 139 14.75 -20.95 2.20
N ARG A 140 15.91 -21.14 1.55
CA ARG A 140 16.43 -22.49 1.32
C ARG A 140 16.81 -23.16 2.65
N ALA A 141 16.54 -24.46 2.74
CA ALA A 141 16.77 -25.25 3.94
C ALA A 141 18.24 -25.28 4.40
N ASP A 142 19.18 -25.19 3.47
CA ASP A 142 20.62 -25.14 3.78
C ASP A 142 21.02 -23.84 4.48
N ILE A 143 20.44 -22.71 4.07
CA ILE A 143 20.62 -21.41 4.73
C ILE A 143 20.03 -21.44 6.13
N ILE A 144 18.79 -21.93 6.30
CA ILE A 144 18.14 -22.04 7.61
C ILE A 144 18.97 -22.91 8.56
N ARG A 145 19.45 -24.06 8.07
CA ARG A 145 20.32 -24.94 8.84
C ARG A 145 21.60 -24.24 9.30
N LEU A 146 22.23 -23.45 8.44
CA LEU A 146 23.45 -22.69 8.79
C LEU A 146 23.19 -21.54 9.74
N LEU A 147 22.02 -20.89 9.63
CA LEU A 147 21.61 -19.84 10.53
C LEU A 147 21.50 -20.36 11.97
N TYR A 148 20.82 -21.48 12.16
CA TYR A 148 20.55 -22.06 13.49
C TYR A 148 21.70 -22.86 14.08
N ASN A 149 22.57 -23.45 13.25
CA ASN A 149 23.74 -24.20 13.73
C ASN A 149 24.98 -23.32 13.96
N SER A 150 24.86 -22.01 13.78
CA SER A 150 25.93 -21.08 14.12
C SER A 150 26.07 -20.95 15.64
N SER A 151 27.30 -20.80 16.12
CA SER A 151 27.58 -20.43 17.51
C SER A 151 27.28 -18.95 17.81
N GLU A 152 26.91 -18.16 16.81
CA GLU A 152 26.52 -16.76 16.97
C GLU A 152 25.07 -16.64 17.45
N GLU A 153 24.78 -15.59 18.20
CA GLU A 153 23.42 -15.28 18.65
C GLU A 153 22.48 -15.07 17.45
N LEU A 154 21.23 -15.52 17.60
CA LEU A 154 20.22 -15.36 16.57
C LEU A 154 19.85 -13.88 16.41
N PRO A 155 19.74 -13.37 15.17
CA PRO A 155 19.32 -12.00 14.93
C PRO A 155 17.96 -11.69 15.57
N THR A 156 17.90 -10.58 16.31
CA THR A 156 16.70 -10.11 17.02
C THR A 156 15.93 -9.03 16.27
N THR A 157 16.52 -8.47 15.22
CA THR A 157 15.91 -7.46 14.34
C THR A 157 15.87 -7.93 12.90
N TYR A 158 14.94 -7.40 12.12
CA TYR A 158 14.79 -7.72 10.70
C TYR A 158 16.05 -7.37 9.92
N ALA A 159 16.64 -6.19 10.17
CA ALA A 159 17.86 -5.76 9.51
C ALA A 159 19.05 -6.71 9.75
N LEU A 160 19.25 -7.16 10.99
CA LEU A 160 20.31 -8.12 11.33
C LEU A 160 20.04 -9.48 10.70
N TYR A 161 18.78 -9.91 10.67
CA TYR A 161 18.38 -11.17 10.06
C TYR A 161 18.68 -11.18 8.56
N LYS A 162 18.25 -10.14 7.83
CA LYS A 162 18.53 -9.95 6.41
C LYS A 162 20.04 -9.97 6.11
N LEU A 163 20.82 -9.23 6.90
CA LEU A 163 22.28 -9.19 6.75
C LEU A 163 22.92 -10.58 6.95
N ARG A 164 22.47 -11.33 7.97
CA ARG A 164 22.97 -12.66 8.28
C ARG A 164 22.70 -13.64 7.15
N ILE A 165 21.48 -13.66 6.62
CA ILE A 165 21.09 -14.49 5.49
C ILE A 165 21.91 -14.16 4.24
N ALA A 166 22.08 -12.86 3.93
CA ALA A 166 22.88 -12.43 2.78
C ALA A 166 24.34 -12.90 2.87
N ARG A 167 24.93 -12.86 4.07
CA ARG A 167 26.29 -13.36 4.29
C ARG A 167 26.40 -14.88 4.09
N ILE A 168 25.42 -15.64 4.60
CA ILE A 168 25.40 -17.10 4.42
C ILE A 168 25.29 -17.46 2.94
N ASP A 169 24.35 -16.84 2.20
CA ASP A 169 24.16 -17.08 0.77
C ASP A 169 25.44 -16.76 -0.03
N LEU A 170 26.08 -15.62 0.24
CA LEU A 170 27.33 -15.23 -0.41
C LEU A 170 28.45 -16.25 -0.16
N ASN A 171 28.61 -16.72 1.08
CA ASN A 171 29.62 -17.72 1.43
C ASN A 171 29.38 -19.05 0.70
N GLN A 172 28.13 -19.50 0.60
CA GLN A 172 27.78 -20.71 -0.13
C GLN A 172 28.06 -20.58 -1.63
N GLN A 173 27.72 -19.45 -2.25
CA GLN A 173 28.01 -19.20 -3.66
C GLN A 173 29.52 -19.22 -3.92
N GLN A 174 30.32 -18.61 -3.05
CA GLN A 174 31.78 -18.66 -3.15
C GLN A 174 32.33 -20.08 -2.99
N TYR A 175 31.80 -20.87 -2.06
CA TYR A 175 32.20 -22.26 -1.87
C TYR A 175 31.92 -23.11 -3.12
N ARG A 176 30.71 -23.01 -3.69
CA ARG A 176 30.33 -23.72 -4.93
C ARG A 176 31.21 -23.34 -6.11
N ARG A 177 31.59 -22.06 -6.24
CA ARG A 177 32.53 -21.60 -7.28
C ARG A 177 33.93 -22.19 -7.11
N ARG A 178 34.37 -22.41 -5.86
CA ARG A 178 35.68 -23.02 -5.56
C ARG A 178 35.67 -24.54 -5.72
N ASN A 179 34.53 -25.20 -5.50
CA ASN A 179 34.36 -26.65 -5.57
C ASN A 179 33.23 -27.04 -6.54
N PRO A 180 33.41 -26.92 -7.86
CA PRO A 180 32.36 -27.16 -8.85
C PRO A 180 31.97 -28.64 -9.06
N GLN A 181 32.60 -29.60 -8.37
CA GLN A 181 32.42 -31.05 -8.57
C GLN A 181 31.83 -31.81 -7.36
N SER A 182 31.26 -31.11 -6.37
CA SER A 182 30.57 -31.76 -5.22
C SER A 182 29.06 -31.72 -5.34
#